data_AF-A0A5H2XSI3-F1
#
_entry.id   AF-A0A5H2XSI3-F1
#
_cell.length_a   1.000
_cell.length_b   1.000
_cell.length_c   1.000
_cell.angle_alpha   90.00
_cell.angle_beta   90.00
_cell.angle_gamma   90.00
#
_symmetry.space_group_name_H-M   'P 1'
#
loop_
_entity.id
_entity.type
_entity.pdbx_description
1 polymer ?
#
loop_
_entity_poly.entity_id
_entity_poly.type
_entity_poly.pdbx_seq_one_letter_code
_entity_poly.pdbx_strand_id
1 'polypeptide(L)'
;MSQLILLTFFIFVFSEHLLVMNFSLMLTSVFYSVILYHQMLTTWMAYILMMVFLSGMMVIFIYMTSLSSNEPFNFPPYTLVILGVLSAGLPLLVMKSSFLLLENSSKLLNFNSSFSLEAVYKSYSFTSWELTFCLIVYLFVTLVVTVKISSMKSAPLKMMK
;
A
#
# COMPACT_ATOMS: atom_id res chain seq x y z
N MET A 1 -4.88 -3.64 -14.61
CA MET A 1 -4.69 -3.41 -13.16
C MET A 1 -3.26 -3.02 -12.80
N SER A 2 -2.22 -3.75 -13.20
CA SER A 2 -0.81 -3.38 -12.94
C SER A 2 -0.43 -1.98 -13.45
N GLN A 3 -1.00 -1.56 -14.57
CA GLN A 3 -0.82 -0.22 -15.14
C GLN A 3 -1.43 0.90 -14.29
N LEU A 4 -2.60 0.66 -13.68
CA LEU A 4 -3.23 1.62 -12.78
C LEU A 4 -2.41 1.79 -11.49
N ILE A 5 -1.73 0.73 -11.04
CA ILE A 5 -0.78 0.80 -9.92
C ILE A 5 0.41 1.68 -10.28
N LEU A 6 1.00 1.48 -11.47
CA LEU A 6 2.11 2.32 -11.92
C LEU A 6 1.71 3.79 -11.99
N LEU A 7 0.54 4.10 -12.56
CA LEU A 7 0.06 5.48 -12.66
C LEU A 7 -0.18 6.11 -11.29
N THR A 8 -0.83 5.39 -10.37
CA THR A 8 -1.06 5.89 -9.00
C THR A 8 0.22 6.01 -8.19
N PHE A 9 1.21 5.14 -8.41
CA PHE A 9 2.53 5.24 -7.80
C PHE A 9 3.32 6.46 -8.30
N PHE A 10 3.25 6.79 -9.59
CA PHE A 10 3.86 8.01 -10.10
C PHE A 10 3.18 9.27 -9.54
N ILE A 11 1.85 9.27 -9.39
CA ILE A 11 1.14 10.37 -8.73
C ILE A 11 1.65 10.54 -7.29
N PHE A 12 1.87 9.45 -6.56
CA PHE A 12 2.42 9.49 -5.19
C PHE A 12 3.80 10.14 -5.13
N VAL A 13 4.73 9.71 -5.99
CA VAL A 13 6.11 10.20 -5.97
C VAL A 13 6.21 11.67 -6.36
N PHE A 14 5.36 12.12 -7.29
CA PHE A 14 5.41 13.49 -7.82
C PHE A 14 4.47 14.47 -7.14
N SER A 15 3.61 14.03 -6.22
CA SER A 15 2.73 14.93 -5.48
C SER A 15 3.46 15.57 -4.29
N GLU A 16 3.51 16.89 -4.25
CA GLU A 16 4.03 17.62 -3.09
C GLU A 16 2.99 17.75 -1.97
N HIS A 17 1.72 17.81 -2.34
CA HIS A 17 0.64 17.99 -1.37
C HIS A 17 0.28 16.67 -0.67
N LEU A 18 0.51 16.67 0.63
CA LEU A 18 0.31 15.59 1.58
C LEU A 18 -1.04 14.84 1.46
N LEU A 19 -2.14 15.54 1.20
CA LEU A 19 -3.44 14.89 1.00
C LEU A 19 -3.44 14.00 -0.24
N VAL A 20 -2.87 14.46 -1.35
CA VAL A 20 -2.84 13.68 -2.61
C VAL A 20 -1.77 12.60 -2.55
N MET A 21 -0.69 12.84 -1.82
CA MET A 21 0.25 11.79 -1.45
C MET A 21 -0.47 10.66 -0.68
N ASN A 22 -1.20 10.96 0.40
CA ASN A 22 -1.89 9.92 1.18
C ASN A 22 -3.02 9.24 0.39
N PHE A 23 -3.78 9.98 -0.40
CA PHE A 23 -4.87 9.44 -1.20
C PHE A 23 -4.38 8.53 -2.34
N SER A 24 -3.30 8.92 -3.03
CA SER A 24 -2.68 8.08 -4.07
C SER A 24 -2.13 6.77 -3.50
N LEU A 25 -1.52 6.81 -2.31
CA LEU A 25 -1.03 5.62 -1.62
C LEU A 25 -2.19 4.68 -1.25
N MET A 26 -3.31 5.20 -0.73
CA MET A 26 -4.53 4.39 -0.50
C MET A 26 -5.00 3.69 -1.78
N LEU A 27 -5.08 4.40 -2.90
CA LEU A 27 -5.48 3.82 -4.19
C LEU A 27 -4.52 2.74 -4.68
N THR A 28 -3.20 2.94 -4.58
CA THR A 28 -2.22 1.90 -4.96
C THR A 28 -2.43 0.61 -4.18
N SER A 29 -2.72 0.70 -2.87
CA SER A 29 -2.91 -0.45 -2.00
C SER A 29 -4.18 -1.24 -2.33
N VAL A 30 -5.27 -0.56 -2.71
CA VAL A 30 -6.51 -1.19 -3.16
C VAL A 30 -6.31 -1.93 -4.49
N PHE A 31 -5.61 -1.31 -5.45
CA PHE A 31 -5.33 -2.00 -6.71
C PHE A 31 -4.40 -3.21 -6.50
N TYR A 32 -3.45 -3.11 -5.58
CA TYR A 32 -2.55 -4.22 -5.27
C TYR A 32 -3.26 -5.38 -4.56
N SER A 33 -4.17 -5.11 -3.61
CA SER A 33 -4.95 -6.16 -2.93
C SER A 33 -5.85 -6.92 -3.90
N VAL A 34 -6.43 -6.26 -4.89
CA VAL A 34 -7.23 -6.90 -5.95
C VAL A 34 -6.37 -7.82 -6.84
N ILE A 35 -5.13 -7.44 -7.16
CA ILE A 35 -4.21 -8.31 -7.90
C ILE A 35 -3.83 -9.53 -7.07
N LEU A 36 -3.49 -9.33 -5.79
CA LEU A 36 -3.16 -10.43 -4.89
C LEU A 36 -4.32 -11.41 -4.71
N TYR A 37 -5.55 -10.90 -4.64
CA TYR A 37 -6.75 -11.72 -4.60
C TYR A 37 -6.86 -12.66 -5.80
N HIS A 38 -6.47 -12.20 -7.00
CA HIS A 38 -6.51 -13.03 -8.20
C HIS A 38 -5.31 -14.01 -8.27
N GLN A 39 -4.15 -13.65 -7.74
CA GLN A 39 -2.92 -14.45 -7.87
C GLN A 39 -2.79 -15.53 -6.80
N MET A 40 -3.31 -15.31 -5.60
CA MET A 40 -3.10 -16.20 -4.46
C MET A 40 -4.25 -17.19 -4.30
N LEU A 41 -3.91 -18.42 -3.93
CA LEU A 41 -4.89 -19.47 -3.59
C LEU A 41 -5.70 -19.11 -2.34
N THR A 42 -5.16 -18.27 -1.46
CA THR A 42 -5.81 -17.80 -0.22
C THR A 42 -6.12 -16.31 -0.29
N THR A 43 -7.37 -15.96 -0.02
CA THR A 43 -7.83 -14.56 0.06
C THR A 43 -7.36 -13.83 1.33
N TRP A 44 -6.90 -14.58 2.34
CA TRP A 44 -6.47 -14.05 3.64
C TRP A 44 -5.34 -13.01 3.54
N MET A 45 -4.37 -13.23 2.67
CA MET A 45 -3.25 -12.29 2.48
C MET A 45 -3.71 -10.95 1.85
N ALA A 46 -4.60 -11.02 0.85
CA ALA A 46 -5.17 -9.82 0.23
C ALA A 46 -6.01 -9.01 1.25
N TYR A 47 -6.72 -9.70 2.14
CA TYR A 47 -7.52 -9.08 3.20
C TYR A 47 -6.66 -8.36 4.25
N ILE A 48 -5.62 -9.01 4.79
CA ILE A 48 -4.73 -8.37 5.78
C ILE A 48 -4.07 -7.12 5.17
N LEU A 49 -3.59 -7.21 3.93
CA LEU A 49 -2.97 -6.08 3.26
C LEU A 49 -3.94 -4.89 3.12
N MET A 50 -5.21 -5.16 2.78
CA MET A 50 -6.22 -4.11 2.70
C MET A 50 -6.47 -3.45 4.06
N MET A 51 -6.60 -4.24 5.13
CA MET A 51 -6.91 -3.73 6.48
C MET A 51 -5.78 -2.85 7.05
N VAL A 52 -4.54 -3.30 6.94
CA VAL A 52 -3.39 -2.57 7.51
C VAL A 52 -3.20 -1.22 6.79
N PHE A 53 -3.24 -1.19 5.46
CA PHE A 53 -3.06 0.06 4.71
C PHE A 53 -4.23 1.04 4.90
N LEU A 54 -5.49 0.58 4.92
CA LEU A 54 -6.62 1.47 5.19
C LEU A 54 -6.56 2.07 6.60
N SER A 55 -6.26 1.24 7.62
CA SER A 55 -6.17 1.71 9.01
C SER A 55 -5.02 2.70 9.23
N GLY A 56 -3.83 2.43 8.68
CA GLY A 56 -2.65 3.27 8.88
C GLY A 56 -2.78 4.64 8.19
N MET A 57 -3.33 4.66 6.98
CA MET A 57 -3.48 5.90 6.21
C MET A 57 -4.54 6.83 6.80
N MET A 58 -5.59 6.29 7.43
CA MET A 58 -6.58 7.12 8.15
C MET A 58 -5.97 7.86 9.35
N VAL A 59 -5.11 7.22 10.12
CA VAL A 59 -4.44 7.85 11.28
C VAL A 59 -3.53 8.99 10.81
N ILE A 60 -2.76 8.76 9.75
CA ILE A 60 -1.89 9.79 9.15
C ILE A 60 -2.74 10.95 8.60
N PHE A 61 -3.88 10.67 7.97
CA PHE A 61 -4.78 11.71 7.48
C PHE A 61 -5.31 12.64 8.59
N ILE A 62 -5.73 12.09 9.73
CA ILE A 62 -6.19 12.88 10.88
C ILE A 62 -5.05 13.72 11.46
N TYR A 63 -3.86 13.14 11.61
CA TYR A 63 -2.70 13.87 12.11
C TYR A 63 -2.37 15.08 11.22
N MET A 64 -2.37 14.90 9.91
CA MET A 64 -1.96 15.94 8.97
C MET A 64 -3.00 17.05 8.80
N THR A 65 -4.29 16.72 8.80
CA THR A 65 -5.36 17.74 8.83
C THR A 65 -5.34 18.57 10.11
N SER A 66 -4.79 18.04 11.22
CA SER A 66 -4.61 18.80 12.45
C SER A 66 -3.41 19.75 12.46
N LEU A 67 -2.44 19.55 11.54
CA LEU A 67 -1.12 20.19 11.59
C LEU A 67 -0.93 21.37 10.63
N SER A 68 -1.59 21.39 9.46
CA SER A 68 -1.44 22.45 8.46
C SER A 68 -2.78 23.08 8.07
N SER A 69 -2.81 24.41 7.90
CA SER A 69 -3.88 25.12 7.20
C SER A 69 -4.00 24.62 5.75
N ASN A 70 -5.23 24.52 5.22
CA ASN A 70 -5.52 24.17 3.82
C ASN A 70 -4.81 25.09 2.82
N GLU A 71 -3.54 24.83 2.52
CA GLU A 71 -2.82 25.51 1.45
C GLU A 71 -3.45 25.17 0.10
N PRO A 72 -3.59 26.15 -0.81
CA PRO A 72 -4.18 25.89 -2.11
C PRO A 72 -3.32 24.92 -2.90
N PHE A 73 -4.01 24.08 -3.66
CA PHE A 73 -3.43 22.95 -4.35
C PHE A 73 -2.66 23.41 -5.61
N ASN A 74 -1.35 23.61 -5.47
CA ASN A 74 -0.48 23.97 -6.59
C ASN A 74 0.19 22.74 -7.16
N PHE A 75 -0.27 22.30 -8.33
CA PHE A 75 0.48 21.32 -9.12
C PHE A 75 1.49 22.01 -9.99
N PRO A 76 2.77 21.62 -9.91
CA PRO A 76 3.74 22.18 -10.82
C PRO A 76 3.55 21.57 -12.22
N PRO A 77 3.70 22.38 -13.29
CA PRO A 77 3.33 21.99 -14.65
C PRO A 77 4.10 20.77 -15.19
N TYR A 78 5.30 20.50 -14.66
CA TYR A 78 6.08 19.32 -15.03
C TYR A 78 5.38 18.00 -14.64
N THR A 79 4.60 17.98 -13.55
CA THR A 79 3.87 16.78 -13.11
C THR A 79 2.77 16.39 -14.09
N LEU A 80 2.06 17.38 -14.63
CA LEU A 80 1.02 17.19 -15.62
C LEU A 80 1.56 16.64 -16.95
N VAL A 81 2.74 17.12 -17.38
CA VAL A 81 3.40 16.62 -18.60
C VAL A 81 3.84 15.16 -18.42
N ILE A 82 4.46 14.83 -17.29
CA ILE A 82 4.90 13.45 -16.99
C ILE A 82 3.69 12.50 -16.95
N LEU A 83 2.60 12.91 -16.30
CA LEU A 83 1.35 12.14 -16.24
C LEU A 83 0.73 11.95 -17.63
N GLY A 84 0.76 12.98 -18.48
CA GLY A 84 0.28 12.92 -19.86
C GLY A 84 1.02 11.90 -20.70
N VAL A 85 2.36 11.92 -20.66
CA VAL A 85 3.20 10.95 -21.41
C VAL A 85 2.99 9.52 -20.92
N LEU A 86 2.89 9.32 -19.60
CA LEU A 86 2.63 8.00 -19.03
C LEU A 86 1.27 7.47 -19.45
N SER A 87 0.23 8.31 -19.47
CA SER A 87 -1.13 7.90 -19.88
C SER A 87 -1.21 7.48 -21.35
N ALA A 88 -0.46 8.13 -22.24
CA ALA A 88 -0.43 7.83 -23.67
C ALA A 88 0.29 6.50 -24.00
N GLY A 89 1.23 6.06 -23.15
CA GLY A 89 1.94 4.78 -23.30
C GLY A 89 1.15 3.55 -22.83
N LEU A 90 0.09 3.74 -22.05
CA LEU A 90 -0.73 2.65 -21.47
C LEU A 90 -1.36 1.71 -22.52
N PRO A 91 -2.04 2.19 -23.59
CA PRO A 91 -2.76 1.32 -24.50
C PRO A 91 -1.86 0.36 -25.30
N LEU A 92 -0.62 0.74 -25.61
CA LEU A 92 0.32 -0.07 -26.40
C LEU A 92 0.77 -1.34 -25.66
N LEU A 93 0.84 -1.30 -24.33
CA LEU A 93 1.26 -2.43 -23.50
C LEU A 93 0.12 -3.42 -23.23
N VAL A 94 -1.14 -2.97 -23.29
CA VAL A 94 -2.32 -3.83 -23.05
C VAL A 94 -2.44 -4.89 -24.15
N MET A 95 -2.27 -4.51 -25.41
CA MET A 95 -2.40 -5.43 -26.55
C MET A 95 -1.40 -6.59 -26.51
N LYS A 96 -0.20 -6.37 -25.96
CA LYS A 96 0.81 -7.43 -25.82
C LYS A 96 0.46 -8.42 -24.69
N SER A 97 -0.14 -7.93 -23.61
CA SER A 97 -0.49 -8.75 -22.44
C SER A 97 -1.70 -9.64 -22.66
N SER A 98 -2.71 -9.19 -23.43
CA SER A 98 -3.90 -10.01 -23.75
C SER A 98 -3.55 -11.22 -24.61
N PHE A 99 -2.56 -11.08 -25.50
CA PHE A 99 -2.07 -12.18 -26.34
C PHE A 99 -1.39 -13.29 -25.51
N LEU A 100 -0.57 -12.90 -24.53
CA LEU A 100 0.14 -13.84 -23.63
C LEU A 100 -0.78 -14.53 -22.61
N LEU A 101 -1.85 -13.85 -22.16
CA LEU A 101 -2.82 -14.41 -21.20
C LEU A 101 -3.71 -15.50 -21.83
N LEU A 102 -4.01 -15.39 -23.13
CA LEU A 102 -4.82 -16.39 -23.84
C LEU A 102 -4.12 -17.76 -23.85
N GLU A 103 -2.80 -17.79 -24.08
CA GLU A 103 -2.02 -19.04 -24.12
C GLU A 103 -1.89 -19.71 -22.75
N ASN A 104 -1.75 -18.94 -21.66
CA ASN A 104 -1.53 -19.47 -20.31
C ASN A 104 -2.81 -19.89 -19.58
N SER A 105 -3.98 -19.38 -19.98
CA SER A 105 -5.27 -19.71 -19.34
C SER A 105 -5.63 -21.21 -19.39
N SER A 106 -5.09 -21.94 -20.37
CA SER A 106 -5.30 -23.39 -20.55
C SER A 106 -4.62 -24.26 -19.47
N LYS A 107 -3.63 -23.74 -18.74
CA LYS A 107 -2.82 -24.52 -17.79
C LYS A 107 -3.20 -24.35 -16.30
N LEU A 108 -4.06 -23.38 -15.98
CA LEU A 108 -4.34 -22.96 -14.60
C LEU A 108 -5.54 -23.64 -13.94
N LEU A 109 -6.34 -24.42 -14.68
CA LEU A 109 -7.59 -24.99 -14.19
C LEU A 109 -7.44 -26.22 -13.27
N ASN A 110 -6.21 -26.66 -12.95
CA ASN A 110 -5.96 -27.94 -12.27
C ASN A 110 -5.38 -27.85 -10.84
N PHE A 111 -5.51 -26.71 -10.16
CA PHE A 111 -5.11 -26.63 -8.74
C PHE A 111 -6.31 -26.88 -7.81
N ASN A 112 -6.43 -28.15 -7.40
CA ASN A 112 -7.38 -28.58 -6.38
C ASN A 112 -7.18 -27.83 -5.05
N SER A 113 -8.32 -27.43 -4.50
CA SER A 113 -8.55 -26.42 -3.49
C SER A 113 -8.54 -26.97 -2.05
N SER A 114 -7.38 -27.41 -1.54
CA SER A 114 -7.24 -27.82 -0.13
C SER A 114 -6.00 -27.29 0.58
N PHE A 115 -5.23 -26.38 -0.04
CA PHE A 115 -3.94 -25.91 0.49
C PHE A 115 -3.99 -24.60 1.31
N SER A 116 -5.18 -24.05 1.54
CA SER A 116 -5.34 -22.62 1.86
C SER A 116 -5.03 -22.26 3.33
N LEU A 117 -5.65 -22.93 4.30
CA LEU A 117 -5.41 -22.63 5.73
C LEU A 117 -4.11 -23.23 6.24
N GLU A 118 -3.70 -24.38 5.70
CA GLU A 118 -2.48 -25.08 6.13
C GLU A 118 -1.21 -24.28 5.80
N ALA A 119 -1.21 -23.54 4.68
CA ALA A 119 -0.12 -22.61 4.34
C ALA A 119 0.05 -21.47 5.36
N VAL A 120 -1.06 -20.96 5.93
CA VAL A 120 -1.02 -19.92 6.96
C VAL A 120 -0.50 -20.49 8.28
N TYR A 121 -0.98 -21.66 8.71
CA TYR A 121 -0.47 -22.30 9.93
C TYR A 121 1.00 -22.75 9.80
N LYS A 122 1.43 -23.11 8.59
CA LYS A 122 2.84 -23.42 8.30
C LYS A 122 3.77 -22.23 8.51
N SER A 123 3.27 -20.99 8.43
CA SER A 123 4.06 -19.79 8.77
C SER A 123 4.35 -19.63 10.26
N TYR A 124 3.61 -20.34 11.12
CA TYR A 124 3.86 -20.46 12.57
C TYR A 124 4.45 -21.84 12.93
N SER A 125 5.20 -22.44 12.00
CA SER A 125 5.87 -23.71 12.25
C SER A 125 7.10 -23.52 13.13
N PHE A 126 7.59 -24.64 13.68
CA PHE A 126 8.81 -24.66 14.48
C PHE A 126 10.04 -24.11 13.75
N THR A 127 10.03 -23.95 12.42
CA THR A 127 11.15 -23.33 11.67
C THR A 127 11.10 -21.81 11.66
N SER A 128 9.95 -21.19 11.87
CA SER A 128 9.76 -19.73 11.80
C SER A 128 9.58 -19.06 13.17
N TRP A 129 9.71 -19.81 14.26
CA TRP A 129 9.51 -19.30 15.62
C TRP A 129 10.42 -18.11 15.96
N GLU A 130 11.68 -18.10 15.50
CA GLU A 130 12.62 -17.00 15.73
C GLU A 130 12.13 -15.68 15.14
N LEU A 131 11.55 -15.72 13.93
CA LEU A 131 10.97 -14.55 13.27
C LEU A 131 9.75 -14.04 14.05
N THR A 132 8.90 -14.95 14.53
CA THR A 132 7.73 -14.55 15.34
C THR A 132 8.14 -13.91 16.66
N PHE A 133 9.17 -14.46 17.33
CA PHE A 133 9.70 -13.89 18.56
C PHE A 133 10.30 -12.50 18.34
N CYS A 134 11.06 -12.32 17.26
CA CYS A 134 11.61 -11.02 16.87
C CYS A 134 10.52 -9.96 16.64
N LEU A 135 9.42 -10.32 15.95
CA LEU A 135 8.29 -9.41 15.71
C LEU A 135 7.57 -9.00 17.00
N ILE A 136 7.41 -9.91 17.96
CA ILE A 136 6.80 -9.60 19.26
C ILE A 136 7.65 -8.58 20.02
N VAL A 137 8.98 -8.80 20.09
CA VAL A 137 9.90 -7.87 20.75
C VAL A 137 9.90 -6.51 20.04
N TYR A 138 9.90 -6.50 18.70
CA TYR A 138 9.83 -5.26 17.92
C TYR A 138 8.55 -4.44 18.21
N LEU A 139 7.38 -5.08 18.21
CA LEU A 139 6.11 -4.42 18.54
C LEU A 139 6.08 -3.92 19.99
N PHE A 140 6.66 -4.66 20.92
CA PHE A 140 6.75 -4.24 22.32
C PHE A 140 7.65 -2.99 22.48
N VAL A 141 8.83 -3.00 21.88
CA VAL A 141 9.77 -1.87 21.95
C VAL A 141 9.16 -0.62 21.28
N THR A 142 8.51 -0.77 20.12
CA THR A 142 7.85 0.36 19.45
C THR A 142 6.73 0.97 20.30
N LEU A 143 5.95 0.18 21.02
CA LEU A 143 4.95 0.69 21.97
C LEU A 143 5.61 1.49 23.11
N VAL A 144 6.67 0.98 23.74
CA VAL A 144 7.37 1.71 24.81
C VAL A 144 7.96 3.04 24.31
N VAL A 145 8.57 3.03 23.12
CA VAL A 145 9.16 4.23 22.51
C VAL A 145 8.08 5.26 22.14
N THR A 146 6.97 4.83 21.53
CA THR A 146 5.86 5.75 21.17
C THR A 146 5.22 6.41 22.40
N VAL A 147 5.08 5.69 23.53
CA VAL A 147 4.62 6.28 24.80
C VAL A 147 5.64 7.29 25.35
N LYS A 148 6.95 7.00 25.29
CA LYS A 148 7.99 7.96 25.70
C LYS A 148 7.97 9.23 24.84
N ILE A 149 7.89 9.10 23.51
CA ILE A 149 7.86 10.25 22.58
C ILE A 149 6.60 11.10 22.81
N SER A 150 5.43 10.48 22.99
CA SER A 150 4.18 11.23 23.22
C SER A 150 4.12 11.93 24.57
N SER A 151 4.86 11.45 25.58
CA SER A 151 4.93 12.10 26.91
C SER A 151 5.83 13.34 26.97
N MET A 152 6.62 13.62 25.92
CA MET A 152 7.45 14.82 25.82
C MET A 152 6.55 16.06 25.69
N LYS A 153 6.35 16.80 26.79
CA LYS A 153 5.61 18.07 26.83
C LYS A 153 6.44 19.22 26.23
N SER A 154 6.86 19.13 24.98
CA SER A 154 7.25 20.34 24.25
C SER A 154 5.98 21.14 23.97
N ALA A 155 5.96 22.41 24.34
CA ALA A 155 4.85 23.32 24.06
C ALA A 155 4.41 23.20 22.58
N PRO A 156 3.11 23.35 22.27
CA PRO A 156 2.60 23.16 20.91
C PRO A 156 3.42 24.03 19.95
N LEU A 157 3.96 23.41 18.89
CA LEU A 157 4.74 24.06 17.82
C LEU A 157 4.03 25.29 17.21
N LYS A 158 2.72 25.42 17.44
CA LYS A 158 1.88 26.55 17.04
C LYS A 158 2.13 27.84 17.83
N MET A 159 2.71 27.78 19.03
CA MET A 159 2.94 28.96 19.90
C MET A 159 4.35 29.55 19.75
N MET A 160 5.20 29.00 18.89
CA MET A 160 6.59 29.47 18.68
C MET A 160 6.77 30.37 17.44
N LYS A 161 5.68 30.90 16.87
CA LYS A 161 5.73 31.82 15.74
C LYS A 161 5.28 33.22 16.16
#